data_AF-A0A838VHZ0-F1
#
_entry.id   AF-A0A838VHZ0-F1
#
_cell.length_a   1.000
_cell.length_b   1.000
_cell.length_c   1.000
_cell.angle_alpha   90.00
_cell.angle_beta   90.00
_cell.angle_gamma   90.00
#
_symmetry.space_group_name_H-M   'P 1'
#
loop_
_entity.id
_entity.type
_entity.pdbx_description
1 polymer ?
#
loop_
_entity_poly.entity_id
_entity_poly.type
_entity_poly.pdbx_seq_one_letter_code
_entity_poly.pdbx_strand_id
1 'polypeptide(L)'
;EVGNGISAPMAEKLIAAGVTAIDVAGAGGTSWAKVESERADSMLARRLGMTFADWGLPTAECIVNIRSVAPDIPLIASGGLRNGLDAAKALALGADIAGLALPFLQAAADSEAALQDLAELLIAEMTTVLFCTGNATVDQLKHSQLQRLQ
;
A
#
# COMPACT_ATOMS: atom_id res chain seq x y z
N GLU A 1 10.33 -2.62 -3.52
CA GLU A 1 9.66 -3.94 -3.59
C GLU A 1 8.44 -3.77 -4.52
N VAL A 2 7.86 -4.82 -5.10
CA VAL A 2 6.84 -4.69 -6.17
C VAL A 2 5.44 -5.23 -5.82
N GLY A 3 5.22 -5.79 -4.64
CA GLY A 3 3.92 -6.38 -4.25
C GLY A 3 3.99 -7.51 -3.23
N ASN A 4 5.17 -7.82 -2.68
CA ASN A 4 5.37 -8.82 -1.63
C ASN A 4 5.74 -8.21 -0.27
N GLY A 5 5.89 -6.88 -0.17
CA GLY A 5 6.17 -6.20 1.09
C GLY A 5 7.63 -6.14 1.52
N ILE A 6 8.02 -4.99 2.09
CA ILE A 6 9.30 -4.83 2.79
C ILE A 6 9.11 -5.19 4.27
N SER A 7 9.97 -6.09 4.76
CA SER A 7 10.01 -6.45 6.20
C SER A 7 10.82 -5.43 7.00
N ALA A 8 10.57 -5.34 8.32
CA ALA A 8 11.36 -4.47 9.20
C ALA A 8 12.88 -4.77 9.16
N PRO A 9 13.35 -6.04 9.22
CA PRO A 9 14.78 -6.33 9.08
C PRO A 9 15.36 -5.94 7.71
N MET A 10 14.55 -5.94 6.65
CA MET A 10 14.99 -5.44 5.34
C MET A 10 15.04 -3.92 5.32
N ALA A 11 14.06 -3.25 5.92
CA ALA A 11 14.04 -1.79 6.06
C ALA A 11 15.29 -1.28 6.80
N GLU A 12 15.67 -1.93 7.91
CA GLU A 12 16.91 -1.59 8.64
C GLU A 12 18.15 -1.69 7.76
N LYS A 13 18.25 -2.74 6.93
CA LYS A 13 19.36 -2.90 5.98
C LYS A 13 19.37 -1.81 4.91
N LEU A 14 18.20 -1.45 4.38
CA LEU A 14 18.08 -0.37 3.40
C LEU A 14 18.49 0.97 4.01
N ILE A 15 18.05 1.26 5.24
CA ILE A 15 18.41 2.48 5.97
C ILE A 15 19.91 2.52 6.23
N ALA A 16 20.51 1.41 6.67
CA ALA A 16 21.96 1.30 6.84
C ALA A 16 22.72 1.50 5.52
N ALA A 17 22.12 1.16 4.38
CA ALA A 17 22.66 1.42 3.05
C ALA A 17 22.46 2.88 2.57
N GLY A 18 21.77 3.72 3.36
CA GLY A 18 21.63 5.16 3.11
C GLY A 18 20.36 5.58 2.37
N VAL A 19 19.33 4.72 2.28
CA VAL A 19 18.04 5.18 1.73
C VAL A 19 17.38 6.19 2.68
N THR A 20 16.69 7.17 2.11
CA THR A 20 16.05 8.26 2.87
C THR A 20 14.53 8.16 2.90
N ALA A 21 13.95 7.17 2.23
CA ALA A 21 12.52 6.87 2.23
C ALA A 21 12.29 5.40 1.85
N ILE A 22 11.15 4.86 2.24
CA ILE A 22 10.75 3.48 1.92
C ILE A 22 9.31 3.45 1.42
N ASP A 23 9.07 2.80 0.29
CA ASP A 23 7.73 2.37 -0.14
C ASP A 23 7.57 0.88 0.12
N VAL A 24 6.59 0.51 0.95
CA VAL A 24 6.42 -0.86 1.44
C VAL A 24 5.97 -1.84 0.35
N ALA A 25 5.19 -1.39 -0.63
CA ALA A 25 4.61 -2.21 -1.71
C ALA A 25 4.09 -3.60 -1.24
N GLY A 26 3.24 -3.62 -0.21
CA GLY A 26 2.82 -4.88 0.43
C GLY A 26 1.94 -5.80 -0.42
N ALA A 27 1.81 -7.05 0.05
CA ALA A 27 0.91 -8.04 -0.49
C ALA A 27 -0.57 -7.71 -0.18
N GLY A 28 -1.47 -8.27 -1.00
CA GLY A 28 -2.91 -7.95 -1.02
C GLY A 28 -3.33 -7.07 -2.20
N GLY A 29 -2.36 -6.65 -3.02
CA GLY A 29 -2.56 -5.83 -4.20
C GLY A 29 -2.42 -6.57 -5.52
N THR A 30 -1.77 -5.91 -6.47
CA THR A 30 -1.31 -6.56 -7.70
C THR A 30 -0.26 -7.60 -7.32
N SER A 31 -0.52 -8.87 -7.63
CA SER A 31 0.47 -9.93 -7.47
C SER A 31 1.33 -10.05 -8.73
N TRP A 32 2.60 -9.67 -8.64
CA TRP A 32 3.53 -9.86 -9.76
C TRP A 32 3.86 -11.32 -10.01
N ALA A 33 3.84 -12.18 -8.98
CA ALA A 33 3.95 -13.62 -9.18
C ALA A 33 2.82 -14.15 -10.09
N LYS A 34 1.60 -13.64 -9.91
CA LYS A 34 0.47 -13.97 -10.78
C LYS A 34 0.61 -13.36 -12.18
N VAL A 35 1.05 -12.10 -12.30
CA VAL A 35 1.31 -11.48 -13.61
C VAL A 35 2.34 -12.29 -14.40
N GLU A 36 3.46 -12.66 -13.78
CA GLU A 36 4.50 -13.47 -14.44
C GLU A 36 4.04 -14.90 -14.72
N SER A 37 3.16 -15.47 -13.88
CA SER A 37 2.49 -16.75 -14.19
C SER A 37 1.68 -16.68 -15.49
N GLU A 38 0.90 -15.62 -15.67
CA GLU A 38 0.08 -15.45 -16.88
C GLU A 38 0.93 -15.23 -18.13
N ARG A 39 2.10 -14.59 -17.97
CA ARG A 39 3.08 -14.37 -19.05
C ARG A 39 3.96 -15.59 -19.35
N ALA A 40 3.92 -16.63 -18.52
CA ALA A 40 4.87 -17.72 -18.61
C ALA A 40 4.59 -18.67 -19.79
N ASP A 41 5.65 -18.98 -20.57
CA ASP A 41 5.58 -19.94 -21.68
C ASP A 41 5.59 -21.41 -21.23
N SER A 42 6.11 -21.70 -20.03
CA SER A 42 6.21 -23.07 -19.51
C SER A 42 5.18 -23.36 -18.42
N MET A 43 4.64 -24.57 -18.43
CA MET A 43 3.72 -25.06 -17.40
C MET A 43 4.35 -25.05 -16.00
N LEU A 44 5.66 -25.28 -15.90
CA LEU A 44 6.39 -25.20 -14.63
C LEU A 44 6.35 -23.78 -14.07
N ALA A 45 6.76 -22.78 -14.87
CA ALA A 45 6.77 -21.38 -14.43
C ALA A 45 5.37 -20.86 -14.12
N ARG A 46 4.37 -21.24 -14.92
CA ARG A 46 2.95 -20.94 -14.64
C ARG A 46 2.51 -21.51 -13.29
N ARG A 47 2.82 -22.80 -13.03
CA ARG A 47 2.47 -23.43 -11.74
C ARG A 47 3.21 -22.80 -10.57
N LEU A 48 4.47 -22.40 -10.74
CA LEU A 48 5.24 -21.70 -9.72
C LEU A 48 4.59 -20.35 -9.39
N GLY A 49 4.36 -19.49 -10.39
CA GLY A 49 3.77 -18.18 -10.13
C GLY A 49 2.38 -18.25 -9.51
N MET A 50 1.55 -19.25 -9.88
CA MET A 50 0.28 -19.51 -9.19
C MET A 50 0.45 -19.97 -7.74
N THR A 51 1.45 -20.80 -7.45
CA THR A 51 1.72 -21.30 -6.09
C THR A 51 2.11 -20.15 -5.15
N PHE A 52 2.83 -19.15 -5.67
CA PHE A 52 3.29 -17.99 -4.92
C PHE A 52 2.46 -16.73 -5.17
N ALA A 53 1.24 -16.86 -5.71
CA ALA A 53 0.42 -15.72 -6.09
C ALA A 53 0.10 -14.81 -4.90
N ASP A 54 -0.10 -15.38 -3.71
CA ASP A 54 -0.42 -14.64 -2.48
C ASP A 54 0.76 -14.58 -1.51
N TRP A 55 1.98 -14.82 -1.99
CA TRP A 55 3.19 -14.73 -1.17
C TRP A 55 3.53 -13.28 -0.82
N GLY A 56 3.95 -13.05 0.42
CA GLY A 56 4.47 -11.76 0.87
C GLY A 56 3.88 -11.30 2.20
N LEU A 57 4.32 -10.12 2.64
CA LEU A 57 3.86 -9.46 3.84
C LEU A 57 2.69 -8.51 3.50
N PRO A 58 1.55 -8.59 4.21
CA PRO A 58 0.45 -7.67 4.02
C PRO A 58 0.88 -6.22 4.24
N THR A 59 0.39 -5.29 3.40
CA THR A 59 0.72 -3.85 3.48
C THR A 59 0.60 -3.27 4.89
N ALA A 60 -0.49 -3.58 5.60
CA ALA A 60 -0.71 -3.09 6.96
C ALA A 60 0.38 -3.56 7.95
N GLU A 61 0.85 -4.80 7.82
CA GLU A 61 1.90 -5.35 8.69
C GLU A 61 3.26 -4.75 8.36
N CYS A 62 3.56 -4.53 7.08
CA CYS A 62 4.77 -3.80 6.67
C CYS A 62 4.82 -2.41 7.31
N ILE A 63 3.73 -1.65 7.24
CA ILE A 63 3.66 -0.28 7.79
C ILE A 63 3.96 -0.30 9.29
N VAL A 64 3.21 -1.10 10.06
CA VAL A 64 3.34 -1.16 11.52
C VAL A 64 4.74 -1.61 11.93
N ASN A 65 5.25 -2.68 11.30
CA ASN A 65 6.55 -3.25 11.67
C ASN A 65 7.69 -2.29 11.33
N ILE A 66 7.68 -1.66 10.14
CA ILE A 66 8.73 -0.70 9.77
C ILE A 66 8.67 0.54 10.66
N ARG A 67 7.48 1.09 10.91
CA ARG A 67 7.33 2.27 11.77
C ARG A 67 7.84 1.99 13.20
N SER A 68 7.73 0.75 13.68
CA SER A 68 8.23 0.37 15.01
C SER A 68 9.75 0.40 15.15
N VAL A 69 10.50 0.15 14.07
CA VAL A 69 11.98 0.13 14.08
C VAL A 69 12.60 1.42 13.52
N ALA A 70 11.84 2.15 12.69
CA ALA A 70 12.25 3.41 12.09
C ALA A 70 11.13 4.47 12.24
N PRO A 71 10.98 5.08 13.43
CA PRO A 71 9.90 6.01 13.74
C PRO A 71 9.82 7.23 12.83
N ASP A 72 10.95 7.66 12.26
CA ASP A 72 11.06 8.92 11.51
C ASP A 72 11.35 8.74 10.01
N ILE A 73 11.49 7.49 9.50
CA ILE A 73 11.72 7.29 8.07
C ILE A 73 10.46 7.71 7.29
N PRO A 74 10.58 8.53 6.23
CA PRO A 74 9.49 8.75 5.29
C PRO A 74 9.01 7.41 4.72
N LEU A 75 7.75 7.10 4.98
CA LEU A 75 7.16 5.79 4.71
C LEU A 75 5.95 5.92 3.80
N ILE A 76 6.02 5.29 2.63
CA ILE A 76 4.94 5.24 1.66
C ILE A 76 4.25 3.87 1.79
N ALA A 77 2.93 3.91 1.95
CA ALA A 77 2.07 2.74 1.90
C ALA A 77 1.53 2.54 0.49
N SER A 78 2.11 1.61 -0.27
CA SER A 78 1.51 1.10 -1.49
C SER A 78 1.29 -0.41 -1.43
N GLY A 79 0.60 -0.95 -2.43
CA GLY A 79 0.17 -2.34 -2.48
C GLY A 79 -1.20 -2.53 -1.82
N GLY A 80 -2.18 -2.95 -2.62
CA GLY A 80 -3.48 -3.37 -2.09
C GLY A 80 -4.51 -2.28 -1.82
N LEU A 81 -4.14 -0.99 -1.80
CA LEU A 81 -5.10 0.10 -1.59
C LEU A 81 -6.08 0.23 -2.77
N ARG A 82 -7.38 0.38 -2.49
CA ARG A 82 -8.43 0.44 -3.51
C ARG A 82 -9.30 1.69 -3.46
N ASN A 83 -9.41 2.31 -2.30
CA ASN A 83 -10.27 3.46 -2.06
C ASN A 83 -9.63 4.40 -1.01
N GLY A 84 -10.25 5.55 -0.78
CA GLY A 84 -9.79 6.55 0.19
C GLY A 84 -9.86 6.06 1.64
N LEU A 85 -10.74 5.09 1.96
CA LEU A 85 -10.77 4.46 3.28
C LEU A 85 -9.52 3.61 3.54
N ASP A 86 -9.04 2.86 2.56
CA ASP A 86 -7.79 2.11 2.66
C ASP A 86 -6.59 3.04 2.81
N ALA A 87 -6.55 4.11 2.00
CA ALA A 87 -5.52 5.14 2.11
C ALA A 87 -5.50 5.80 3.50
N ALA A 88 -6.67 6.19 4.02
CA ALA A 88 -6.81 6.77 5.34
C ALA A 88 -6.37 5.81 6.45
N LYS A 89 -6.72 4.51 6.37
CA LYS A 89 -6.23 3.49 7.29
C LYS A 89 -4.71 3.35 7.24
N ALA A 90 -4.11 3.37 6.05
CA ALA A 90 -2.67 3.25 5.90
C ALA A 90 -1.91 4.42 6.55
N LEU A 91 -2.43 5.64 6.39
CA LEU A 91 -1.90 6.84 7.05
C LEU A 91 -2.07 6.75 8.57
N ALA A 92 -3.26 6.36 9.04
CA ALA A 92 -3.53 6.14 10.45
C ALA A 92 -2.60 5.08 11.07
N LEU A 93 -2.20 4.04 10.31
CA LEU A 93 -1.27 2.99 10.75
C LEU A 93 0.19 3.47 10.83
N GLY A 94 0.50 4.69 10.37
CA GLY A 94 1.83 5.30 10.50
C GLY A 94 2.55 5.54 9.18
N ALA A 95 1.92 5.35 8.02
CA ALA A 95 2.46 5.82 6.76
C ALA A 95 2.37 7.36 6.64
N ASP A 96 3.24 7.94 5.83
CA ASP A 96 3.27 9.38 5.52
C ASP A 96 2.52 9.68 4.22
N ILE A 97 2.53 8.73 3.28
CA ILE A 97 1.89 8.84 1.96
C ILE A 97 1.21 7.51 1.63
N ALA A 98 0.05 7.55 0.98
CA ALA A 98 -0.62 6.38 0.41
C ALA A 98 -0.49 6.37 -1.13
N GLY A 99 -0.07 5.25 -1.70
CA GLY A 99 0.16 5.07 -3.13
C GLY A 99 -0.77 4.02 -3.75
N LEU A 100 -1.39 4.36 -4.88
CA LEU A 100 -2.26 3.47 -5.64
C LEU A 100 -1.73 3.35 -7.07
N ALA A 101 -1.61 2.11 -7.58
CA ALA A 101 -1.15 1.86 -8.95
C ALA A 101 -2.29 1.31 -9.82
N LEU A 102 -2.77 0.09 -9.52
CA LEU A 102 -3.78 -0.59 -10.34
C LEU A 102 -5.08 0.23 -10.56
N PRO A 103 -5.68 0.87 -9.53
CA PRO A 103 -6.88 1.68 -9.75
C PRO A 103 -6.66 2.84 -10.73
N PHE A 104 -5.53 3.56 -10.59
CA PHE A 104 -5.19 4.64 -11.52
C PHE A 104 -4.86 4.12 -12.92
N LEU A 105 -4.20 2.97 -13.03
CA LEU A 105 -3.94 2.34 -14.34
C LEU A 105 -5.24 1.96 -15.06
N GLN A 106 -6.23 1.42 -14.33
CA GLN A 106 -7.53 1.06 -14.89
C GLN A 106 -8.29 2.31 -15.34
N ALA A 107 -8.37 3.33 -14.50
CA ALA A 107 -9.00 4.60 -14.87
C ALA A 107 -8.31 5.25 -16.08
N ALA A 108 -6.96 5.26 -16.12
CA ALA A 108 -6.19 5.79 -17.25
C ALA A 108 -6.46 5.03 -18.57
N ALA A 109 -6.69 3.72 -18.49
CA ALA A 109 -7.02 2.91 -19.66
C ALA A 109 -8.40 3.26 -20.24
N ASP A 110 -9.31 3.77 -19.41
CA ASP A 110 -10.63 4.21 -19.83
C ASP A 110 -10.60 5.64 -20.39
N SER A 111 -10.14 6.63 -19.62
CA SER A 111 -9.98 8.03 -20.09
C SER A 111 -9.29 8.93 -19.06
N GLU A 112 -8.87 10.13 -19.49
CA GLU A 112 -8.44 11.20 -18.59
C GLU A 112 -9.56 11.66 -17.62
N ALA A 113 -10.82 11.67 -18.08
CA ALA A 113 -11.96 12.00 -17.22
C ALA A 113 -12.13 10.97 -16.09
N ALA A 114 -11.98 9.67 -16.39
CA ALA A 114 -12.04 8.62 -15.38
C ALA A 114 -10.91 8.73 -14.34
N LEU A 115 -9.72 9.21 -14.72
CA LEU A 115 -8.64 9.53 -13.78
C LEU A 115 -9.02 10.64 -12.81
N GLN A 116 -9.61 11.71 -13.34
CA GLN A 116 -10.09 12.84 -12.54
C GLN A 116 -11.19 12.38 -11.57
N ASP A 117 -12.19 11.63 -12.07
CA ASP A 117 -13.29 11.10 -11.25
C ASP A 117 -12.77 10.21 -10.12
N LEU A 118 -11.79 9.33 -10.39
CA LEU A 118 -11.16 8.50 -9.37
C LEU A 118 -10.44 9.36 -8.32
N ALA A 119 -9.68 10.37 -8.74
CA ALA A 119 -8.97 11.25 -7.81
C ALA A 119 -9.95 12.01 -6.89
N GLU A 120 -11.03 12.55 -7.45
CA GLU A 120 -12.08 13.24 -6.70
C GLU A 120 -12.79 12.31 -5.70
N LEU A 121 -13.11 11.08 -6.13
CA LEU A 121 -13.71 10.06 -5.27
C LEU A 121 -12.79 9.71 -4.09
N LEU A 122 -11.51 9.44 -4.33
CA LEU A 122 -10.54 9.10 -3.28
C LEU A 122 -10.44 10.23 -2.24
N ILE A 123 -10.42 11.49 -2.69
CA ILE A 123 -10.40 12.66 -1.80
C ILE A 123 -11.68 12.76 -0.98
N ALA A 124 -12.86 12.56 -1.59
CA ALA A 124 -14.14 12.59 -0.89
C ALA A 124 -14.26 11.48 0.16
N GLU A 125 -13.79 10.27 -0.15
CA GLU A 125 -13.76 9.14 0.78
C GLU A 125 -12.83 9.43 1.96
N MET A 126 -11.61 9.95 1.73
CA MET A 126 -10.70 10.34 2.80
C MET A 126 -11.29 11.45 3.68
N THR A 127 -11.93 12.45 3.07
CA THR A 127 -12.62 13.53 3.78
C THR A 127 -13.75 12.98 4.66
N THR A 128 -14.46 11.97 4.17
CA THR A 128 -15.51 11.27 4.93
C THR A 128 -14.93 10.53 6.12
N VAL A 129 -13.78 9.86 5.97
CA VAL A 129 -13.09 9.22 7.10
C VAL A 129 -12.68 10.23 8.17
N LEU A 130 -12.11 11.36 7.75
CA LEU A 130 -11.75 12.45 8.66
C LEU A 130 -12.97 12.92 9.47
N PHE A 131 -14.09 13.18 8.79
CA PHE A 131 -15.36 13.54 9.43
C PHE A 131 -15.85 12.46 10.42
N CYS A 132 -15.93 11.20 9.99
CA CYS A 132 -16.42 10.10 10.81
C CYS A 132 -15.53 9.77 12.02
N THR A 133 -14.25 10.13 11.97
CA THR A 133 -13.29 9.89 13.06
C THR A 133 -13.04 11.14 13.92
N GLY A 134 -13.67 12.27 13.58
CA GLY A 134 -13.49 13.53 14.31
C GLY A 134 -12.11 14.17 14.13
N ASN A 135 -11.39 13.83 13.06
CA ASN A 135 -10.09 14.41 12.72
C ASN A 135 -10.25 15.52 11.68
N ALA A 136 -9.63 16.67 11.89
CA ALA A 136 -9.69 17.79 10.94
C ALA A 136 -8.62 17.68 9.83
N THR A 137 -7.54 16.93 10.09
CA THR A 137 -6.44 16.77 9.14
C THR A 137 -5.94 15.33 9.10
N VAL A 138 -5.26 14.99 8.01
CA VAL A 138 -4.63 13.68 7.84
C VAL A 138 -3.50 13.44 8.85
N ASP A 139 -2.82 14.51 9.27
CA ASP A 139 -1.83 14.46 10.34
C ASP A 139 -2.47 14.12 11.69
N GLN A 140 -3.63 14.69 12.02
CA GLN A 140 -4.37 14.30 13.23
C GLN A 140 -4.82 12.83 13.17
N LEU A 141 -5.31 12.40 11.99
CA LEU A 141 -5.69 11.01 11.78
C LEU A 141 -4.51 10.04 12.00
N LYS A 142 -3.30 10.40 11.53
CA LYS A 142 -2.07 9.62 11.75
C LYS A 142 -1.75 9.40 13.23
N HIS A 143 -2.17 10.31 14.10
CA HIS A 143 -1.95 10.22 15.55
C HIS A 143 -3.20 9.78 16.33
N SER A 144 -4.26 9.36 15.63
CA SER A 144 -5.51 8.90 16.24
C SER A 144 -5.38 7.46 16.78
N GLN A 145 -6.27 7.08 17.70
CA GLN A 145 -6.30 5.71 18.21
C GLN A 145 -6.90 4.76 17.19
N LEU A 146 -6.13 3.75 16.82
CA LEU A 146 -6.58 2.63 16.00
C LEU A 146 -6.67 1.36 16.82
N GLN A 147 -7.67 0.54 16.51
CA GLN A 147 -7.81 -0.80 17.06
C GLN A 147 -7.90 -1.81 15.92
N ARG A 148 -7.04 -2.83 15.98
CA ARG A 148 -7.22 -4.04 15.16
C ARG A 148 -8.37 -4.84 15.77
N LEU A 149 -9.46 -4.98 15.03
CA LEU A 149 -10.56 -5.87 15.43
C LEU A 149 -10.08 -7.33 15.29
N GLN A 150 -10.41 -8.16 16.29
CA GLN A 150 -10.11 -9.59 16.31
C GLN A 150 -11.23 -10.40 15.64
#